data_AF-A0A7C7LDR9-F1
#
_entry.id   AF-A0A7C7LDR9-F1
#
_cell.length_a   1.000
_cell.length_b   1.000
_cell.length_c   1.000
_cell.angle_alpha   90.00
_cell.angle_beta   90.00
_cell.angle_gamma   90.00
#
_symmetry.space_group_name_H-M   'P 1'
#
loop_
_entity.id
_entity.type
_entity.pdbx_description
1 polymer ?
#
loop_
_entity_poly.entity_id
_entity_poly.type
_entity_poly.pdbx_seq_one_letter_code
_entity_poly.pdbx_strand_id
1 'polypeptide(L)' 'MLSNEAKSLIHLNIIPGIGSQRIRALINAFGSAEQVLAVPKRDLETVDLTYDVRQKFINGRSAVSIEKELELIDLN' A
#
# COMPACT_ATOMS: atom_id res chain seq x y z
N MET A 1 16.24 -1.15 12.65
CA MET A 1 15.29 -1.81 11.73
C MET A 1 13.98 -1.04 11.75
N LEU A 2 13.41 -0.75 10.58
CA LEU A 2 12.05 -0.20 10.48
C LEU A 2 11.03 -1.23 10.96
N SER A 3 9.96 -0.78 11.64
CA SER A 3 8.82 -1.62 11.98
C SER A 3 8.09 -2.09 10.72
N ASN A 4 7.35 -3.20 10.81
CA ASN A 4 6.55 -3.71 9.70
C ASN A 4 5.55 -2.66 9.21
N GLU A 5 4.84 -2.00 10.11
CA GLU A 5 3.95 -0.89 9.78
C GLU A 5 4.63 0.24 9.01
N ALA A 6 5.85 0.63 9.38
CA ALA A 6 6.60 1.65 8.66
C ALA A 6 6.98 1.17 7.24
N LYS A 7 7.41 -0.09 7.09
CA LYS A 7 7.69 -0.69 5.77
C LYS A 7 6.43 -0.77 4.91
N SER A 8 5.31 -1.14 5.49
CA SER A 8 4.01 -1.20 4.82
C SER A 8 3.54 0.17 4.37
N LEU A 9 3.72 1.21 5.20
CA LEU A 9 3.44 2.59 4.82
C LEU A 9 4.31 3.05 3.65
N ILE A 10 5.61 2.74 3.68
CA ILE A 10 6.52 3.06 2.57
C ILE A 10 6.04 2.34 1.30
N HIS A 11 5.75 1.04 1.37
CA HIS A 11 5.23 0.27 0.24
C HIS A 11 3.96 0.90 -0.34
N LEU A 12 2.99 1.28 0.50
CA LEU A 12 1.77 1.95 0.04
C LEU A 12 2.04 3.28 -0.67
N ASN A 13 3.03 4.06 -0.22
CA ASN A 13 3.39 5.33 -0.84
C ASN A 13 4.14 5.17 -2.18
N ILE A 14 4.77 4.03 -2.42
CA ILE A 14 5.48 3.76 -3.68
C ILE A 14 4.51 3.31 -4.78
N ILE A 15 3.31 2.83 -4.43
CA ILE A 15 2.29 2.40 -5.40
C ILE A 15 1.89 3.57 -6.33
N PRO A 16 2.16 3.47 -7.64
CA PRO A 16 1.88 4.56 -8.56
C PRO A 16 0.38 4.87 -8.65
N GLY A 17 0.04 6.16 -8.60
CA GLY A 17 -1.34 6.63 -8.72
C GLY A 17 -2.17 6.55 -7.43
N ILE A 18 -1.56 6.18 -6.31
CA ILE A 18 -2.18 6.20 -4.98
C ILE A 18 -1.49 7.22 -4.09
N GLY A 19 -2.11 8.39 -3.99
CA GLY A 19 -1.63 9.48 -3.14
C GLY A 19 -1.94 9.27 -1.65
N SER A 20 -1.26 10.05 -0.82
CA SER A 20 -1.34 10.01 0.65
C SER A 20 -2.76 10.11 1.22
N GLN A 21 -3.66 10.87 0.59
CA GLN A 21 -5.06 10.98 1.02
C GLN A 21 -5.80 9.64 0.91
N ARG A 22 -5.57 8.89 -0.17
CA ARG A 22 -6.18 7.57 -0.40
C ARG A 22 -5.59 6.52 0.52
N ILE A 23 -4.28 6.59 0.76
CA ILE A 23 -3.59 5.74 1.73
C ILE A 23 -4.19 5.94 3.13
N ARG A 24 -4.41 7.20 3.53
CA ARG A 24 -5.03 7.50 4.83
C ARG A 24 -6.47 6.99 4.91
N ALA A 25 -7.26 7.09 3.84
CA ALA A 25 -8.61 6.52 3.79
C ALA A 25 -8.60 4.99 3.94
N LEU A 26 -7.67 4.30 3.26
CA LEU A 26 -7.49 2.86 3.37
C LEU A 26 -7.08 2.44 4.79
N ILE A 27 -6.13 3.16 5.41
CA ILE A 27 -5.70 2.88 6.79
C ILE A 27 -6.85 3.11 7.76
N ASN A 28 -7.62 4.18 7.60
CA ASN A 28 -8.79 4.43 8.46
C ASN A 28 -9.86 3.34 8.30
N ALA A 29 -10.00 2.74 7.12
CA ALA A 29 -10.97 1.68 6.86
C ALA A 29 -10.51 0.31 7.38
N PHE A 30 -9.21 0.01 7.31
CA PHE A 30 -8.66 -1.32 7.58
C PHE A 30 -7.79 -1.42 8.84
N GLY A 31 -7.49 -0.30 9.49
CA GLY A 31 -6.77 -0.19 10.77
C GLY A 31 -5.30 0.22 10.64
N SER A 32 -4.54 -0.45 9.77
CA SER A 32 -3.10 -0.21 9.60
C SER A 32 -2.62 -0.46 8.16
N ALA A 33 -1.44 0.04 7.82
CA ALA A 33 -0.83 -0.19 6.51
C ALA A 33 -0.55 -1.68 6.25
N GLU A 34 -0.11 -2.43 7.28
CA GLU A 34 0.02 -3.89 7.19
C GLU A 34 -1.32 -4.55 6.80
N GLN A 35 -2.41 -4.14 7.45
CA GLN A 35 -3.74 -4.69 7.18
C GLN A 35 -4.26 -4.32 5.78
N VAL A 36 -3.98 -3.10 5.32
CA VAL A 36 -4.30 -2.65 3.96
C VAL A 36 -3.60 -3.51 2.91
N LEU A 37 -2.32 -3.82 3.10
CA LEU A 37 -1.58 -4.68 2.17
C LEU A 37 -2.05 -6.15 2.23
N ALA A 38 -2.50 -6.63 3.40
CA ALA A 38 -3.02 -7.99 3.55
C ALA A 38 -4.46 -8.17 3.05
N VAL A 39 -5.19 -7.08 2.77
CA VAL A 39 -6.62 -7.15 2.46
C VAL A 39 -6.92 -7.94 1.18
N PRO A 40 -7.88 -8.88 1.21
CA PRO A 40 -8.33 -9.58 0.00
C PRO A 40 -8.91 -8.63 -1.04
N LYS A 41 -8.73 -8.94 -2.33
CA LYS A 41 -9.22 -8.07 -3.42
C LYS A 41 -10.73 -7.80 -3.34
N ARG A 42 -11.51 -8.79 -2.88
CA ARG A 42 -12.96 -8.68 -2.66
C ARG A 42 -13.34 -7.66 -1.57
N ASP A 43 -12.49 -7.48 -0.57
CA ASP A 43 -12.78 -6.62 0.57
C ASP A 43 -12.38 -5.17 0.27
N LEU A 44 -11.61 -4.92 -0.81
CA LEU A 44 -11.39 -3.57 -1.34
C LEU A 44 -12.64 -2.97 -1.99
N GLU A 45 -13.66 -3.79 -2.25
CA GLU A 45 -14.92 -3.33 -2.83
C GLU A 45 -15.76 -2.50 -1.86
N THR A 46 -15.55 -2.67 -0.55
CA THR A 46 -16.26 -1.96 0.51
C THR A 46 -15.72 -0.55 0.75
N VAL A 47 -14.59 -0.20 0.15
CA VAL A 47 -14.01 1.14 0.23
C VAL A 47 -14.46 1.95 -0.99
N ASP A 48 -14.87 3.19 -0.75
CA ASP A 48 -15.24 4.16 -1.77
C ASP A 48 -14.00 4.64 -2.57
N LEU A 49 -13.47 3.73 -3.37
CA LEU A 49 -12.42 3.94 -4.35
C LEU A 49 -12.98 3.78 -5.74
N THR A 50 -12.57 4.65 -6.65
CA THR A 50 -12.87 4.48 -8.07
C THR A 50 -12.24 3.18 -8.59
N TYR A 51 -12.86 2.58 -9.60
CA TYR A 51 -12.36 1.34 -10.21
C TYR A 51 -10.89 1.44 -10.64
N ASP A 52 -10.50 2.55 -11.27
CA ASP A 52 -9.12 2.80 -11.72
C ASP A 52 -8.12 2.79 -10.55
N VAL A 53 -8.47 3.42 -9.43
CA VAL A 53 -7.62 3.46 -8.22
C VAL A 53 -7.51 2.09 -7.59
N ARG A 54 -8.61 1.34 -7.54
CA ARG A 54 -8.61 -0.04 -7.02
C ARG A 54 -7.72 -0.95 -7.86
N GLN A 55 -7.77 -0.83 -9.18
CA GLN A 55 -6.89 -1.59 -10.07
C GLN A 55 -5.42 -1.20 -9.90
N LYS A 56 -5.12 0.10 -9.81
CA LYS A 56 -3.76 0.59 -9.50
C LYS A 56 -3.23 0.06 -8.18
N PHE A 57 -4.07 0.03 -7.14
CA PHE A 57 -3.72 -0.56 -5.85
C PHE A 57 -3.37 -2.05 -5.99
N ILE A 58 -4.29 -2.83 -6.58
CA ILE A 58 -4.16 -4.28 -6.72
C ILE A 58 -2.89 -4.64 -7.51
N ASN A 59 -2.67 -3.94 -8.61
CA ASN A 59 -1.54 -4.17 -9.50
C ASN A 59 -0.22 -3.71 -8.85
N GLY A 60 -0.19 -2.49 -8.30
CA GLY A 60 1.01 -1.94 -7.68
C GLY A 60 1.45 -2.71 -6.44
N ARG A 61 0.50 -3.14 -5.59
CA ARG A 61 0.79 -4.00 -4.43
C ARG A 61 1.47 -5.32 -4.81
N SER A 62 1.16 -5.86 -5.99
CA SER A 62 1.73 -7.13 -6.45
C SER A 62 3.04 -6.95 -7.23
N ALA A 63 3.28 -5.75 -7.76
CA ALA A 63 4.41 -5.43 -8.63
C ALA A 63 5.61 -4.84 -7.87
N VAL A 64 5.37 -4.14 -6.76
CA VAL A 64 6.41 -3.49 -5.98
C VAL A 64 6.96 -4.47 -4.94
N SER A 65 8.28 -4.69 -4.96
CA SER A 65 8.98 -5.44 -3.90
C SER A 65 9.61 -4.44 -2.94
N ILE A 66 9.01 -4.31 -1.76
CA ILE A 66 9.50 -3.41 -0.72
C ILE A 66 10.89 -3.82 -0.23
N GLU A 67 11.23 -5.12 -0.22
CA GLU A 67 12.58 -5.56 0.15
C GLU A 67 13.64 -4.98 -0.79
N LYS A 68 13.40 -5.02 -2.11
CA LYS A 68 14.34 -4.45 -3.09
C LYS A 68 14.48 -2.93 -2.96
N GLU A 69 13.39 -2.23 -2.67
CA GLU A 69 13.43 -0.77 -2.47
C GLU A 69 14.19 -0.39 -1.18
N LEU A 70 14.03 -1.16 -0.10
CA LEU A 70 14.77 -0.94 1.14
C LEU A 70 16.27 -1.26 1.00
N GLU A 71 16.63 -2.28 0.23
CA GLU A 71 18.04 -2.58 -0.10
C GLU A 71 18.72 -1.42 -0.84
N LEU A 72 18.02 -0.73 -1.75
CA LEU A 72 18.54 0.43 -2.47
C LEU A 72 18.72 1.67 -1.58
N ILE A 73 17.92 1.78 -0.51
CA ILE A 73 18.01 2.88 0.46
C ILE A 73 19.16 2.65 1.45
N ASP A 74 19.40 1.41 1.89
CA ASP A 74 20.52 1.06 2.79
C ASP A 74 21.90 1.09 2.07
N LEU A 75 21.93 1.17 0.73
CA LEU A 75 23.16 1.23 -0.09
C LEU A 75 23.68 2.66 -0.39
N ASN A 76 23.05 3.70 0.16
CA ASN A 76 23.51 5.11 0.07
C ASN A 76 23.85 5.68 1.45
#